data_AF-A0A5P5X5Z4-F1
#
_entry.id   AF-A0A5P5X5Z4-F1
#
_cell.length_a   1.000
_cell.length_b   1.000
_cell.length_c   1.000
_cell.angle_alpha   90.00
_cell.angle_beta   90.00
_cell.angle_gamma   90.00
#
_symmetry.space_group_name_H-M   'P 1'
#
loop_
_entity.id
_entity.type
_entity.pdbx_description
1 polymer ?
#
loop_
_entity_poly.entity_id
_entity_poly.type
_entity_poly.pdbx_seq_one_letter_code
_entity_poly.pdbx_strand_id
1 'polypeptide(L)'
;MGVELRGGCMAQVGSIRSRQSGLTLVEMLVALLIMTAVISVANQSYRQFVVGAEDFKIKYEKHLKRFQKQQLVLERLEGAMLYMSKQQSLFSSNETLPYWIGLSDSLTAVTYKSLQDPTYSAVFQLKLEGNDLLYCEKTIDTWLPQVDVVPDEICNFKVIVAENIKSLSLRYFSWSDYQDFLYSEQMRIDEDPRVVNFQPDWHSLLIGGKASIIPTWYEVKFVDELDSETIWMIPVTHAHENRRLGSWGES
;
A
#
# COMPACT_ATOMS: atom_id res chain seq x y z
N MET A 1 -52.79 -80.48 54.97
CA MET A 1 -51.54 -81.23 55.20
C MET A 1 -50.44 -80.21 55.41
N GLY A 2 -49.78 -80.28 56.56
CA GLY A 2 -48.78 -79.31 56.99
C GLY A 2 -47.34 -79.75 56.73
N VAL A 3 -46.46 -79.07 57.49
CA VAL A 3 -45.00 -79.21 57.68
C VAL A 3 -44.19 -78.22 56.82
N GLU A 4 -43.81 -77.03 57.33
CA GLU A 4 -42.57 -76.68 58.10
C GLU A 4 -41.37 -76.42 57.15
N LEU A 5 -40.49 -75.40 57.25
CA LEU A 5 -39.74 -74.77 58.34
C LEU A 5 -38.96 -73.52 57.81
N ARG A 6 -38.63 -72.59 58.74
CA ARG A 6 -37.43 -71.70 58.80
C ARG A 6 -37.28 -70.64 57.70
N GLY A 7 -37.09 -69.35 57.96
CA GLY A 7 -36.34 -68.69 59.03
C GLY A 7 -35.25 -67.83 58.36
N GLY A 8 -35.15 -66.53 58.69
CA GLY A 8 -33.95 -65.75 58.37
C GLY A 8 -34.14 -64.30 57.95
N CYS A 9 -33.60 -63.41 58.80
CA CYS A 9 -33.12 -62.05 58.57
C CYS A 9 -34.11 -60.91 58.31
N MET A 10 -34.20 -60.07 59.35
CA MET A 10 -34.49 -58.64 59.27
C MET A 10 -33.58 -57.94 58.24
N ALA A 11 -34.20 -57.19 57.34
CA ALA A 11 -33.61 -55.97 56.81
C ALA A 11 -34.62 -54.85 57.08
N GLN A 12 -34.35 -54.06 58.13
CA GLN A 12 -35.03 -52.79 58.35
C GLN A 12 -34.71 -51.87 57.17
N VAL A 13 -35.64 -51.75 56.22
CA VAL A 13 -35.64 -50.66 55.26
C VAL A 13 -36.11 -49.42 56.03
N GLY A 14 -35.15 -48.67 56.55
CA GLY A 14 -35.40 -47.36 57.13
C GLY A 14 -36.04 -46.45 56.08
N SER A 15 -37.21 -45.89 56.41
CA SER A 15 -37.84 -44.88 55.57
C SER A 15 -36.90 -43.68 55.48
N ILE A 16 -36.33 -43.42 54.30
CA ILE A 16 -35.76 -42.11 54.00
C ILE A 16 -36.96 -41.16 53.89
N ARG A 17 -37.34 -40.55 55.03
CA ARG A 17 -38.19 -39.37 55.01
C ARG A 17 -37.40 -38.28 54.29
N SER A 18 -37.72 -38.04 53.03
CA SER A 18 -37.35 -36.81 52.36
C SER A 18 -38.00 -35.66 53.13
N ARG A 19 -37.18 -34.94 53.92
CA ARG A 19 -37.54 -33.59 54.35
C ARG A 19 -37.55 -32.73 53.09
N GLN A 20 -38.69 -32.61 52.43
CA GLN A 20 -38.96 -31.47 51.57
C GLN A 20 -38.99 -30.24 52.48
N SER A 21 -37.86 -29.52 52.59
CA SER A 21 -37.90 -28.14 53.04
C SER A 21 -38.59 -27.35 51.94
N GLY A 22 -39.80 -26.87 52.20
CA GLY A 22 -40.41 -25.87 51.33
C GLY A 22 -39.47 -24.67 51.27
N LEU A 23 -39.01 -24.34 50.06
CA LEU A 23 -38.26 -23.11 49.77
C LEU A 23 -38.96 -21.96 50.48
N THR A 24 -38.26 -21.26 51.37
CA THR A 24 -38.83 -20.10 52.02
C THR A 24 -39.04 -19.00 50.98
N LEU A 25 -40.13 -18.24 51.08
CA LEU A 25 -40.47 -17.16 50.14
C LEU A 25 -39.31 -16.15 49.99
N VAL A 26 -38.53 -15.98 51.07
CA VAL A 26 -37.32 -15.16 51.12
C VAL A 26 -36.18 -15.75 50.28
N GLU A 27 -35.92 -17.07 50.35
CA GLU A 27 -34.90 -17.72 49.50
C GLU A 27 -35.23 -17.60 48.01
N MET A 28 -36.50 -17.78 47.63
CA MET A 28 -36.90 -17.56 46.24
C MET A 28 -36.65 -16.10 45.82
N LEU A 29 -36.96 -15.13 46.69
CA LEU A 29 -36.78 -13.71 46.39
C LEU A 29 -35.30 -13.34 46.25
N VAL A 30 -34.43 -13.86 47.13
CA VAL A 30 -32.97 -13.68 47.03
C VAL A 30 -32.41 -14.35 45.77
N ALA A 31 -32.84 -15.58 45.45
CA ALA A 31 -32.42 -16.28 44.25
C ALA A 31 -32.84 -15.54 42.97
N LEU A 32 -34.05 -14.98 42.93
CA LEU A 32 -34.54 -14.15 41.83
C LEU A 32 -33.71 -12.87 41.69
N LEU A 33 -33.38 -12.22 42.80
CA LEU A 33 -32.54 -11.01 42.80
C LEU A 33 -31.15 -11.28 42.23
N ILE A 34 -30.51 -12.37 42.67
CA ILE A 34 -29.19 -12.80 42.16
C ILE A 34 -29.28 -13.15 40.67
N MET A 35 -30.29 -13.92 40.25
CA MET A 35 -30.54 -14.22 38.82
C MET A 35 -30.71 -12.96 37.99
N THR A 36 -31.50 -11.99 38.48
CA THR A 36 -31.75 -10.74 37.75
C THR A 36 -30.48 -9.90 37.63
N ALA A 37 -29.66 -9.86 38.69
CA ALA A 37 -28.36 -9.18 38.65
C ALA A 37 -27.40 -9.84 37.65
N VAL A 38 -27.32 -11.17 37.64
CA VAL A 38 -26.49 -11.93 36.69
C VAL A 38 -26.95 -11.70 35.24
N ILE A 39 -28.26 -11.75 34.98
CA ILE A 39 -28.82 -11.47 33.66
C ILE A 39 -28.52 -10.03 33.23
N SER A 40 -28.64 -9.06 34.14
CA SER A 40 -28.32 -7.66 33.87
C SER A 40 -26.85 -7.47 33.50
N VAL A 41 -25.93 -8.07 34.27
CA VAL A 41 -24.48 -8.01 33.99
C VAL A 41 -24.17 -8.70 32.66
N ALA A 42 -24.73 -9.89 32.41
CA ALA A 42 -24.55 -10.59 31.14
C ALA A 42 -25.03 -9.77 29.94
N ASN A 43 -26.19 -9.09 30.07
CA ASN A 43 -26.72 -8.23 29.02
C ASN A 43 -25.85 -6.99 28.79
N GLN A 44 -25.31 -6.38 29.85
CA GLN A 44 -24.37 -5.26 29.73
C GLN A 44 -23.07 -5.68 29.03
N SER A 45 -22.48 -6.81 29.44
CA SER A 45 -21.28 -7.37 28.80
C SER A 45 -21.52 -7.71 27.32
N TYR A 46 -22.68 -8.29 27.00
CA TYR A 46 -23.06 -8.59 25.62
C TYR A 46 -23.21 -7.31 24.80
N ARG A 47 -23.89 -6.28 25.31
CA ARG A 47 -23.99 -4.96 24.64
C ARG A 47 -22.62 -4.36 24.38
N GLN A 48 -21.73 -4.38 25.37
CA GLN A 48 -20.40 -3.82 25.24
C GLN A 48 -19.55 -4.60 24.21
N PHE A 49 -19.68 -5.92 24.17
CA PHE A 49 -19.05 -6.74 23.14
C PHE A 49 -19.57 -6.41 21.74
N VAL A 50 -20.88 -6.29 21.55
CA VAL A 50 -21.49 -5.98 20.24
C VAL A 50 -21.05 -4.61 19.75
N VAL A 51 -21.10 -3.58 20.60
CA VAL A 51 -20.64 -2.22 20.25
C VAL A 51 -19.15 -2.23 19.90
N GLY A 52 -18.32 -2.89 20.72
CA GLY A 52 -16.89 -2.99 20.46
C GLY A 52 -16.56 -3.74 19.16
N ALA A 53 -17.32 -4.79 18.84
CA ALA A 53 -17.16 -5.55 17.60
C ALA A 53 -17.56 -4.72 16.36
N GLU A 54 -18.62 -3.92 16.46
CA GLU A 54 -19.07 -3.03 15.39
C GLU A 54 -18.06 -1.90 15.13
N ASP A 55 -17.57 -1.25 16.18
CA ASP A 55 -16.50 -0.24 16.10
C ASP A 55 -15.21 -0.82 15.50
N PHE A 56 -14.83 -2.02 15.92
CA PHE A 56 -13.67 -2.71 15.37
C PHE A 56 -13.85 -3.01 13.87
N LYS A 57 -15.03 -3.49 13.47
CA LYS A 57 -15.35 -3.77 12.07
C LYS A 57 -15.24 -2.50 11.22
N ILE A 58 -15.81 -1.39 11.65
CA ILE A 58 -15.76 -0.10 10.92
C ILE A 58 -14.32 0.37 10.76
N LYS A 59 -13.53 0.33 11.84
CA LYS A 59 -12.11 0.70 11.79
C LYS A 59 -11.34 -0.22 10.84
N TYR A 60 -11.53 -1.52 10.95
CA TYR A 60 -10.88 -2.51 10.10
C TYR A 60 -11.20 -2.31 8.63
N GLU A 61 -12.48 -2.11 8.26
CA GLU A 61 -12.88 -1.82 6.88
C GLU A 61 -12.25 -0.53 6.35
N LYS A 62 -12.15 0.52 7.18
CA LYS A 62 -11.48 1.77 6.81
C LYS A 62 -9.98 1.55 6.55
N HIS A 63 -9.30 0.82 7.43
CA HIS A 63 -7.88 0.50 7.27
C HIS A 63 -7.63 -0.37 6.04
N LEU A 64 -8.47 -1.38 5.80
CA LEU A 64 -8.37 -2.25 4.64
C LEU A 64 -8.54 -1.47 3.33
N LYS A 65 -9.55 -0.61 3.23
CA LYS A 65 -9.75 0.25 2.05
C LYS A 65 -8.58 1.19 1.80
N ARG A 66 -8.00 1.76 2.85
CA ARG A 66 -6.81 2.62 2.74
C ARG A 66 -5.61 1.83 2.23
N PHE A 67 -5.35 0.67 2.82
CA PHE A 67 -4.25 -0.20 2.41
C PHE A 67 -4.39 -0.68 0.96
N GLN A 68 -5.60 -1.07 0.54
CA GLN A 68 -5.87 -1.45 -0.85
C GLN A 68 -5.58 -0.31 -1.83
N LYS A 69 -5.96 0.93 -1.50
CA LYS A 69 -5.63 2.10 -2.33
C LYS A 69 -4.13 2.35 -2.42
N GLN A 70 -3.42 2.28 -1.29
CA GLN A 70 -1.97 2.44 -1.25
C GLN A 70 -1.27 1.37 -2.09
N GLN A 71 -1.70 0.11 -1.98
CA GLN A 71 -1.14 -0.98 -2.76
C GLN A 71 -1.38 -0.77 -4.27
N LEU A 72 -2.58 -0.36 -4.67
CA LEU A 72 -2.87 -0.08 -6.08
C LEU A 72 -1.99 1.05 -6.63
N VAL A 73 -1.78 2.12 -5.86
CA VAL A 73 -0.89 3.22 -6.26
C VAL A 73 0.55 2.73 -6.34
N LEU A 74 1.03 1.97 -5.36
CA LEU A 74 2.38 1.40 -5.36
C LEU A 74 2.61 0.53 -6.62
N GLU A 75 1.65 -0.31 -6.99
CA GLU A 75 1.74 -1.08 -8.23
C GLU A 75 1.77 -0.21 -9.51
N ARG A 76 1.17 0.99 -9.49
CA ARG A 76 1.27 1.94 -10.62
C ARG A 76 2.63 2.62 -10.66
N LEU A 77 3.18 2.95 -9.48
CA LEU A 77 4.51 3.51 -9.30
C LEU A 77 5.60 2.52 -9.73
N GLU A 78 5.50 1.26 -9.35
CA GLU A 78 6.37 0.16 -9.83
C GLU A 78 6.28 -0.02 -11.35
N GLY A 79 5.16 0.40 -11.93
CA GLY A 79 4.93 0.44 -13.37
C GLY A 79 5.54 1.64 -14.10
N ALA A 80 6.33 2.47 -13.44
CA ALA A 80 7.08 3.50 -14.12
C ALA A 80 8.01 2.87 -15.17
N MET A 81 7.97 3.40 -16.40
CA MET A 81 8.70 2.85 -17.54
C MET A 81 9.42 3.93 -18.35
N LEU A 82 10.40 3.50 -19.14
CA LEU A 82 11.04 4.34 -20.15
C LEU A 82 10.03 4.76 -21.21
N TYR A 83 9.70 6.05 -21.24
CA TYR A 83 8.89 6.64 -22.30
C TYR A 83 9.71 7.67 -23.06
N MET A 84 9.77 7.50 -24.36
CA MET A 84 10.52 8.38 -25.26
C MET A 84 9.58 9.44 -25.82
N SER A 85 9.87 10.71 -25.51
CA SER A 85 9.08 11.86 -25.95
C SER A 85 9.89 12.72 -26.90
N LYS A 86 9.20 13.41 -27.83
CA LYS A 86 9.83 14.37 -28.73
C LYS A 86 10.00 15.69 -28.02
N GLN A 87 11.17 16.29 -28.16
CA GLN A 87 11.38 17.68 -27.76
C GLN A 87 10.94 18.60 -28.90
N GLN A 88 9.89 19.40 -28.67
CA GLN A 88 9.42 20.36 -29.65
C GLN A 88 10.33 21.61 -29.62
N SER A 89 11.38 21.61 -30.43
CA SER A 89 12.27 22.76 -30.61
C SER A 89 11.92 23.51 -31.90
N LEU A 90 11.83 24.84 -31.83
CA LEU A 90 11.64 25.69 -33.01
C LEU A 90 12.91 25.77 -33.89
N PHE A 91 14.07 25.37 -33.37
CA PHE A 91 15.38 25.64 -33.99
C PHE A 91 16.34 24.44 -34.05
N SER A 92 15.97 23.25 -33.57
CA SER A 92 16.82 22.04 -33.62
C SER A 92 16.06 20.81 -34.10
N SER A 93 16.81 19.78 -34.52
CA SER A 93 16.25 18.48 -34.87
C SER A 93 15.35 17.94 -33.76
N ASN A 94 14.27 17.24 -34.15
CA ASN A 94 13.38 16.51 -33.25
C ASN A 94 14.17 15.40 -32.51
N GLU A 95 14.88 15.77 -31.46
CA GLU A 95 15.51 14.82 -30.56
C GLU A 95 14.43 14.12 -29.73
N THR A 96 14.62 12.82 -29.57
CA THR A 96 13.73 11.97 -28.77
C THR A 96 14.47 11.68 -27.48
N LEU A 97 13.90 12.15 -26.37
CA LEU A 97 14.53 12.09 -25.05
C LEU A 97 13.60 11.40 -24.05
N PRO A 98 14.14 10.78 -22.99
CA PRO A 98 13.33 10.17 -21.96
C PRO A 98 12.44 11.18 -21.22
N TYR A 99 11.16 10.86 -21.07
CA TYR A 99 10.24 11.62 -20.24
C TYR A 99 10.36 11.15 -18.79
N TRP A 100 11.08 11.94 -17.98
CA TRP A 100 11.19 11.74 -16.53
C TRP A 100 11.46 13.07 -15.86
N ILE A 101 10.64 13.46 -14.89
CA ILE A 101 10.82 14.70 -14.12
C ILE A 101 10.83 14.31 -12.65
N GLY A 102 12.02 14.05 -12.12
CA GLY A 102 12.23 13.71 -10.72
C GLY A 102 12.77 14.90 -9.94
N LEU A 103 11.95 15.49 -9.06
CA LEU A 103 12.32 16.53 -8.11
C LEU A 103 12.32 15.95 -6.69
N SER A 104 12.92 16.64 -5.73
CA SER A 104 12.98 16.14 -4.33
C SER A 104 11.60 16.06 -3.66
N ASP A 105 10.61 16.78 -4.15
CA ASP A 105 9.27 16.93 -3.58
C ASP A 105 8.14 16.48 -4.53
N SER A 106 8.47 16.16 -5.78
CA SER A 106 7.51 15.65 -6.74
C SER A 106 8.16 14.78 -7.81
N LEU A 107 7.43 13.78 -8.26
CA LEU A 107 7.84 12.88 -9.33
C LEU A 107 6.78 12.90 -10.42
N THR A 108 7.18 13.16 -11.66
CA THR A 108 6.31 12.99 -12.83
C THR A 108 6.97 12.05 -13.83
N ALA A 109 6.29 10.96 -14.16
CA ALA A 109 6.80 9.94 -15.10
C ALA A 109 5.64 9.22 -15.80
N VAL A 110 5.97 8.32 -16.73
CA VAL A 110 4.97 7.50 -17.43
C VAL A 110 4.89 6.14 -16.79
N THR A 111 3.67 5.68 -16.53
CA THR A 111 3.37 4.32 -16.09
C THR A 111 2.75 3.50 -17.21
N TYR A 112 3.07 2.21 -17.28
CA TYR A 112 2.57 1.31 -18.33
C TYR A 112 1.04 1.09 -18.22
N LYS A 113 0.45 1.25 -17.03
CA LYS A 113 -0.99 1.10 -16.76
C LYS A 113 -1.52 2.28 -15.96
N SER A 114 -2.60 2.89 -16.43
CA SER A 114 -3.36 3.88 -15.66
C SER A 114 -4.19 3.22 -14.54
N LEU A 115 -4.38 3.95 -13.45
CA LEU A 115 -5.30 3.60 -12.38
C LEU A 115 -6.78 3.89 -12.75
N GLN A 116 -7.03 4.92 -13.55
CA GLN A 116 -8.33 5.31 -14.09
C GLN A 116 -8.81 4.33 -15.17
N ASP A 117 -7.95 4.01 -16.14
CA ASP A 117 -8.22 3.03 -17.20
C ASP A 117 -7.01 2.12 -17.44
N PRO A 118 -7.03 0.87 -16.91
CA PRO A 118 -5.92 -0.07 -17.04
C PRO A 118 -5.54 -0.47 -18.47
N THR A 119 -6.34 -0.12 -19.48
CA THR A 119 -6.03 -0.41 -20.90
C THR A 119 -5.03 0.57 -21.51
N TYR A 120 -4.88 1.76 -20.92
CA TYR A 120 -3.98 2.80 -21.40
C TYR A 120 -2.79 3.02 -20.46
N SER A 121 -1.68 3.49 -21.01
CA SER A 121 -0.59 4.09 -20.22
C SER A 121 -0.99 5.49 -19.75
N ALA A 122 -0.37 5.99 -18.69
CA ALA A 122 -0.64 7.32 -18.17
C ALA A 122 0.64 8.05 -17.76
N VAL A 123 0.58 9.37 -17.83
CA VAL A 123 1.53 10.21 -17.08
C VAL A 123 0.99 10.36 -15.67
N PHE A 124 1.77 9.96 -14.69
CA PHE A 124 1.44 10.16 -13.29
C PHE A 124 2.30 11.26 -12.69
N GLN A 125 1.77 11.90 -11.65
CA GLN A 125 2.48 12.83 -10.80
C GLN A 125 2.23 12.46 -9.33
N LEU A 126 3.31 12.22 -8.60
CA LEU A 126 3.29 12.09 -7.14
C LEU A 126 3.77 13.41 -6.54
N LYS A 127 2.98 14.03 -5.69
CA LYS A 127 3.33 15.30 -5.03
C LYS A 127 2.64 15.44 -3.68
N LEU A 128 3.17 16.33 -2.84
CA LEU A 128 2.48 16.79 -1.65
C LEU A 128 1.57 17.99 -2.02
N GLU A 129 0.31 17.96 -1.62
CA GLU A 129 -0.62 19.11 -1.75
C GLU A 129 -1.23 19.39 -0.37
N GLY A 130 -0.81 20.48 0.26
CA GLY A 130 -1.10 20.71 1.68
C GLY A 130 -0.40 19.66 2.54
N ASN A 131 -1.18 18.91 3.33
CA ASN A 131 -0.68 17.80 4.15
C ASN A 131 -1.02 16.43 3.53
N ASP A 132 -1.49 16.37 2.29
CA ASP A 132 -1.89 15.10 1.67
C ASP A 132 -0.87 14.69 0.58
N LEU A 133 -0.44 13.43 0.63
CA LEU A 133 0.33 12.82 -0.45
C LEU A 133 -0.63 12.39 -1.55
N LEU A 134 -0.53 13.04 -2.70
CA LEU A 134 -1.41 12.82 -3.84
C LEU A 134 -0.70 12.08 -4.96
N TYR A 135 -1.42 11.11 -5.52
CA TYR A 135 -1.14 10.52 -6.82
C TYR A 135 -2.15 11.07 -7.82
N CYS A 136 -1.66 11.83 -8.79
CA CYS A 136 -2.42 12.36 -9.92
C CYS A 136 -2.05 11.57 -11.18
N GLU A 137 -2.97 11.41 -12.12
CA GLU A 137 -2.63 10.85 -13.42
C GLU A 137 -3.52 11.36 -14.56
N LYS A 138 -2.97 11.30 -15.77
CA LYS A 138 -3.64 11.58 -17.02
C LYS A 138 -3.33 10.48 -18.03
N THR A 139 -4.37 9.80 -18.50
CA THR A 139 -4.29 8.74 -19.50
C THR A 139 -3.73 9.26 -20.82
N ILE A 140 -2.82 8.52 -21.45
CA ILE A 140 -2.25 8.80 -22.77
C ILE A 140 -3.15 8.10 -23.81
N ASP A 141 -4.22 8.77 -24.22
CA ASP A 141 -5.22 8.26 -25.16
C ASP A 141 -5.22 9.04 -26.48
N THR A 142 -5.22 10.37 -26.39
CA THR A 142 -5.41 11.32 -27.50
C THR A 142 -4.30 12.37 -27.57
N TRP A 143 -3.37 12.34 -26.62
CA TRP A 143 -2.27 13.29 -26.51
C TRP A 143 -0.97 12.55 -26.18
N LEU A 144 0.17 13.19 -26.43
CA LEU A 144 1.49 12.65 -26.13
C LEU A 144 2.22 13.60 -25.18
N PRO A 145 2.91 13.08 -24.14
CA PRO A 145 3.71 13.93 -23.27
C PRO A 145 4.86 14.55 -24.03
N GLN A 146 5.23 15.77 -23.66
CA GLN A 146 6.34 16.54 -24.20
C GLN A 146 7.49 16.52 -23.19
N VAL A 147 8.73 16.43 -23.67
CA VAL A 147 9.92 16.39 -22.80
C VAL A 147 9.94 17.58 -21.83
N ASP A 148 10.22 17.31 -20.56
CA ASP A 148 10.33 18.29 -19.47
C ASP A 148 9.07 19.14 -19.20
N VAL A 149 7.91 18.76 -19.74
CA VAL A 149 6.63 19.47 -19.54
C VAL A 149 5.66 18.61 -18.75
N VAL A 150 5.23 19.09 -17.59
CA VAL A 150 4.12 18.48 -16.85
C VAL A 150 2.81 18.82 -17.58
N PRO A 151 1.97 17.83 -17.92
CA PRO A 151 0.72 18.06 -18.62
C PRO A 151 -0.25 18.92 -17.80
N ASP A 152 -0.91 19.85 -18.48
CA ASP A 152 -2.06 20.54 -17.90
C ASP A 152 -3.13 19.51 -17.49
N GLU A 153 -3.82 19.80 -16.40
CA GLU A 153 -4.90 18.97 -15.88
C GLU A 153 -4.50 17.55 -15.44
N ILE A 154 -3.20 17.30 -15.18
CA ILE A 154 -2.73 15.99 -14.68
C ILE A 154 -3.44 15.52 -13.40
N CYS A 155 -3.96 16.46 -12.60
CA CYS A 155 -4.69 16.17 -11.35
C CYS A 155 -6.23 16.17 -11.49
N ASN A 156 -6.78 16.10 -12.72
CA ASN A 156 -8.23 15.89 -12.90
C ASN A 156 -8.67 14.57 -12.26
N PHE A 157 -7.86 13.51 -12.43
CA PHE A 157 -7.95 12.30 -11.64
C PHE A 157 -6.88 12.33 -10.55
N LYS A 158 -7.31 12.20 -9.29
CA LYS A 158 -6.40 12.19 -8.13
C LYS A 158 -6.84 11.19 -7.08
N VAL A 159 -5.84 10.58 -6.44
CA VAL A 159 -6.02 9.66 -5.32
C VAL A 159 -5.15 10.12 -4.16
N ILE A 160 -5.78 10.27 -3.00
CA ILE A 160 -5.05 10.52 -1.75
C ILE A 160 -4.42 9.20 -1.30
N VAL A 161 -3.10 9.18 -1.28
CA VAL A 161 -2.28 8.02 -0.91
C VAL A 161 -2.12 7.95 0.60
N ALA A 162 -1.82 9.10 1.21
CA ALA A 162 -1.69 9.26 2.65
C ALA A 162 -2.13 10.68 3.04
N GLU A 163 -2.67 10.81 4.25
CA GLU A 163 -3.17 12.05 4.84
C GLU A 163 -2.23 12.46 5.98
N ASN A 164 -2.18 13.75 6.31
CA ASN A 164 -1.39 14.29 7.44
C ASN A 164 0.12 14.01 7.32
N ILE A 165 0.68 14.25 6.14
CA ILE A 165 2.09 14.13 5.82
C ILE A 165 2.80 15.46 6.10
N LYS A 166 3.84 15.40 6.92
CA LYS A 166 4.69 16.51 7.34
C LYS A 166 5.79 16.81 6.32
N SER A 167 6.36 15.77 5.70
CA SER A 167 7.42 15.92 4.71
C SER A 167 7.41 14.78 3.71
N LEU A 168 7.73 15.10 2.46
CA LEU A 168 8.00 14.18 1.36
C LEU A 168 9.44 14.41 0.87
N SER A 169 10.17 13.33 0.65
CA SER A 169 11.52 13.33 0.08
C SER A 169 11.61 12.24 -0.98
N LEU A 170 12.05 12.64 -2.17
CA LEU A 170 12.25 11.75 -3.30
C LEU A 170 13.74 11.72 -3.67
N ARG A 171 14.25 10.53 -3.95
CA ARG A 171 15.62 10.34 -4.44
C ARG A 171 15.64 9.34 -5.60
N TYR A 172 16.61 9.46 -6.47
CA TYR A 172 16.71 8.73 -7.73
C TYR A 172 18.09 8.11 -7.85
N PHE A 173 18.14 6.77 -7.91
CA PHE A 173 19.39 6.04 -8.11
C PHE A 173 19.68 5.92 -9.60
N SER A 174 20.69 6.64 -10.07
CA SER A 174 21.03 6.76 -11.49
C SER A 174 22.50 7.14 -11.69
N TRP A 175 22.95 6.99 -12.92
CA TRP A 175 24.12 7.70 -13.43
C TRP A 175 23.80 9.19 -13.58
N SER A 176 24.82 10.04 -13.49
CA SER A 176 24.74 11.50 -13.68
C SER A 176 24.20 11.85 -15.06
N ASP A 177 24.70 11.18 -16.09
CA ASP A 177 24.21 11.26 -17.45
C ASP A 177 24.36 9.92 -18.20
N TYR A 178 23.81 9.86 -19.41
CA TYR A 178 23.92 8.68 -20.26
C TYR A 178 25.35 8.41 -20.78
N GLN A 179 26.21 9.43 -20.89
CA GLN A 179 27.59 9.25 -21.37
C GLN A 179 28.43 8.54 -20.31
N ASP A 180 28.29 8.92 -19.06
CA ASP A 180 28.94 8.29 -17.90
C ASP A 180 28.57 6.80 -17.80
N PHE A 181 27.29 6.47 -18.05
CA PHE A 181 26.86 5.08 -18.16
C PHE A 181 27.61 4.34 -19.28
N LEU A 182 27.68 4.91 -20.49
CA LEU A 182 28.39 4.30 -21.62
C LEU A 182 29.90 4.14 -21.35
N TYR A 183 30.54 5.13 -20.74
CA TYR A 183 31.95 5.07 -20.36
C TYR A 183 32.20 3.96 -19.34
N SER A 184 31.31 3.80 -18.35
CA SER A 184 31.42 2.73 -17.37
C SER A 184 31.36 1.32 -17.99
N GLU A 185 30.50 1.14 -19.01
CA GLU A 185 30.37 -0.14 -19.73
C GLU A 185 31.59 -0.43 -20.62
N GLN A 186 32.17 0.60 -21.25
CA GLN A 186 33.36 0.47 -22.09
C GLN A 186 34.63 0.24 -21.26
N MET A 187 34.78 0.93 -20.12
CA MET A 187 35.94 0.85 -19.24
C MET A 187 35.95 -0.39 -18.35
N ARG A 188 34.83 -1.12 -18.24
CA ARG A 188 34.78 -2.43 -17.58
C ARG A 188 35.67 -3.49 -18.25
N ILE A 189 36.20 -3.20 -19.43
CA ILE A 189 37.01 -4.09 -20.26
C ILE A 189 38.53 -3.88 -20.02
N ASP A 190 38.96 -2.70 -19.56
CA ASP A 190 40.37 -2.38 -19.29
C ASP A 190 40.56 -1.97 -17.81
N GLU A 191 41.16 -2.87 -17.00
CA GLU A 191 41.45 -2.69 -15.57
C GLU A 191 42.57 -1.66 -15.29
N ASP A 192 42.45 -0.41 -15.76
CA ASP A 192 43.41 0.65 -15.37
C ASP A 192 42.92 1.39 -14.10
N PRO A 193 43.65 1.31 -12.96
CA PRO A 193 43.26 1.92 -11.69
C PRO A 193 43.37 3.46 -11.65
N ARG A 194 43.68 4.14 -12.76
CA ARG A 194 43.72 5.62 -12.85
C ARG A 194 42.44 6.23 -13.43
N VAL A 195 41.45 5.40 -13.73
CA VAL A 195 40.24 5.78 -14.43
C VAL A 195 39.22 6.36 -13.44
N VAL A 196 38.57 7.45 -13.85
CA VAL A 196 37.49 8.10 -13.10
C VAL A 196 36.44 7.04 -12.74
N ASN A 197 36.18 6.86 -11.44
CA ASN A 197 35.13 5.95 -10.98
C ASN A 197 33.76 6.54 -11.33
N PHE A 198 33.28 6.26 -12.54
CA PHE A 198 31.87 6.43 -12.87
C PHE A 198 31.11 5.34 -12.11
N GLN A 199 30.36 5.74 -11.09
CA GLN A 199 29.48 4.87 -10.33
C GLN A 199 28.10 5.52 -10.21
N PRO A 200 27.01 4.73 -10.25
CA PRO A 200 25.68 5.27 -10.02
C PRO A 200 25.55 5.72 -8.55
N ASP A 201 24.82 6.80 -8.32
CA ASP A 201 24.57 7.36 -6.99
C ASP A 201 23.12 7.86 -6.87
N TRP A 202 22.73 8.25 -5.67
CA TRP A 202 21.43 8.76 -5.32
C TRP A 202 21.34 10.29 -5.49
N HIS A 203 20.58 10.71 -6.49
CA HIS A 203 20.34 12.11 -6.83
C HIS A 203 18.99 12.59 -6.26
N SER A 204 18.91 13.85 -5.83
CA SER A 204 17.63 14.49 -5.44
C SER A 204 16.88 15.10 -6.62
N LEU A 205 17.57 15.28 -7.75
CA LEU A 205 17.06 15.84 -8.98
C LEU A 205 17.52 14.97 -10.15
N LEU A 206 16.58 14.53 -10.97
CA LEU A 206 16.87 13.82 -12.21
C LEU A 206 15.85 14.20 -13.26
N ILE A 207 16.33 14.85 -14.32
CA ILE A 207 15.50 15.26 -15.46
C ILE A 207 15.94 14.46 -16.68
N GLY A 208 15.08 13.56 -17.14
CA GLY A 208 15.35 12.63 -18.24
C GLY A 208 15.69 13.35 -19.54
N GLY A 209 15.06 14.50 -19.81
CA GLY A 209 15.38 15.34 -20.97
C GLY A 209 16.80 15.91 -20.95
N LYS A 210 17.40 16.12 -19.77
CA LYS A 210 18.74 16.70 -19.63
C LYS A 210 19.83 15.64 -19.52
N ALA A 211 19.57 14.61 -18.71
CA ALA A 211 20.53 13.56 -18.44
C ALA A 211 20.50 12.44 -19.51
N SER A 212 19.47 12.43 -20.37
CA SER A 212 19.20 11.39 -21.38
C SER A 212 19.12 9.98 -20.79
N ILE A 213 18.78 9.88 -19.49
CA ILE A 213 18.70 8.64 -18.73
C ILE A 213 17.56 8.74 -17.72
N ILE A 214 17.00 7.59 -17.34
CA ILE A 214 16.01 7.45 -16.28
C ILE A 214 16.61 6.64 -15.14
N PRO A 215 16.10 6.78 -13.90
CA PRO A 215 16.69 6.07 -12.79
C PRO A 215 16.41 4.58 -12.87
N THR A 216 17.27 3.80 -12.24
CA THR A 216 17.04 2.34 -12.06
C THR A 216 16.14 2.08 -10.86
N TRP A 217 16.28 2.90 -9.82
CA TRP A 217 15.47 2.88 -8.61
C TRP A 217 15.10 4.29 -8.20
N TYR A 218 13.98 4.45 -7.53
CA TYR A 218 13.67 5.69 -6.83
C TYR A 218 13.10 5.40 -5.45
N GLU A 219 13.44 6.28 -4.53
CA GLU A 219 13.02 6.25 -3.14
C GLU A 219 11.90 7.27 -2.96
N VAL A 220 10.78 6.83 -2.41
CA VAL A 220 9.70 7.70 -1.93
C VAL A 220 9.67 7.61 -0.41
N LYS A 221 10.08 8.69 0.25
CA LYS A 221 10.11 8.77 1.71
C LYS A 221 9.14 9.82 2.19
N PHE A 222 8.22 9.46 3.07
CA PHE A 222 7.32 10.42 3.69
C PHE A 222 7.15 10.16 5.19
N VAL A 223 6.93 11.25 5.93
CA VAL A 223 6.79 11.25 7.38
C VAL A 223 5.43 11.85 7.75
N ASP A 224 4.67 11.15 8.58
CA ASP A 224 3.36 11.63 9.05
C ASP A 224 3.48 12.60 10.25
N GLU A 225 2.37 13.18 10.68
CA GLU A 225 2.31 14.07 11.86
C GLU A 225 2.66 13.38 13.19
N LEU A 226 2.61 12.04 13.23
CA LEU A 226 3.00 11.24 14.40
C LEU A 226 4.49 10.85 14.35
N ASP A 227 5.26 11.46 13.43
CA ASP A 227 6.66 11.15 13.13
C ASP A 227 6.89 9.68 12.73
N SER A 228 5.86 9.00 12.20
CA SER A 228 5.99 7.70 11.56
C SER A 228 6.57 7.86 10.16
N GLU A 229 7.68 7.18 9.91
CA GLU A 229 8.40 7.21 8.65
C GLU A 229 8.00 6.02 7.77
N THR A 230 7.65 6.29 6.52
CA THR A 230 7.43 5.28 5.48
C THR A 230 8.39 5.51 4.33
N ILE A 231 9.08 4.46 3.92
CA ILE A 231 10.03 4.46 2.80
C ILE A 231 9.62 3.40 1.80
N TRP A 232 9.42 3.79 0.55
CA TRP A 232 9.24 2.89 -0.58
C TRP A 232 10.45 2.95 -1.48
N MET A 233 11.01 1.77 -1.76
CA MET A 233 12.15 1.59 -2.66
C MET A 233 11.64 0.91 -3.92
N ILE A 234 11.52 1.66 -5.01
CA ILE A 234 10.76 1.25 -6.19
C ILE A 234 11.71 1.07 -7.37
N PRO A 235 11.80 -0.14 -7.96
CA PRO A 235 12.55 -0.35 -9.18
C PRO A 235 11.79 0.23 -10.37
N VAL A 236 12.51 0.85 -11.30
CA VAL A 236 11.95 1.27 -12.59
C VAL A 236 12.12 0.14 -13.57
N THR A 237 11.01 -0.44 -14.02
CA THR A 237 11.05 -1.56 -14.96
C THR A 237 11.59 -1.08 -16.32
N HIS A 238 12.47 -1.89 -16.92
CA HIS A 238 13.06 -1.61 -18.24
C HIS A 238 13.89 -0.32 -18.34
N ALA A 239 14.45 0.18 -17.23
CA ALA A 239 15.23 1.43 -17.18
C ALA A 239 16.31 1.59 -18.28
N HIS A 240 16.90 0.46 -18.71
CA HIS A 240 17.97 0.41 -19.73
C HIS A 240 17.69 -0.56 -20.89
N GLU A 241 16.47 -1.10 -21.01
CA GLU A 241 16.16 -2.03 -22.11
C GLU A 241 15.86 -1.28 -23.42
N ASN A 242 16.91 -0.98 -24.18
CA ASN A 242 16.81 -0.56 -25.60
C ASN A 242 16.49 -1.73 -26.55
N ARG A 243 16.20 -2.94 -26.06
CA ARG A 243 15.90 -4.14 -26.88
C ARG A 243 14.44 -4.52 -26.76
N ARG A 244 13.54 -3.90 -27.55
CA ARG A 244 12.31 -4.52 -28.12
C ARG A 244 11.29 -3.55 -28.75
N LEU A 245 11.58 -2.25 -28.87
CA LEU A 245 10.70 -1.32 -29.61
C LEU A 245 10.99 -1.26 -31.13
N GLY A 246 11.61 -2.32 -31.69
CA GLY A 246 12.04 -2.37 -33.10
C GLY A 246 11.58 -3.60 -33.89
N SER A 247 10.51 -4.29 -33.51
CA SER A 247 9.96 -5.41 -34.32
C SER A 247 8.44 -5.38 -34.46
N TRP A 248 7.85 -4.20 -34.59
CA TRP A 248 6.50 -4.06 -35.10
C TRP A 248 6.59 -3.46 -36.51
N GLY A 249 6.51 -4.30 -37.53
CA GLY A 249 6.28 -3.88 -38.91
C GLY A 249 7.32 -4.35 -39.93
N GLU A 250 7.44 -5.65 -40.13
CA GLU A 250 7.63 -6.18 -41.49
C GLU A 250 6.58 -7.28 -41.70
N SER A 251 5.53 -6.91 -42.42
CA SER A 251 4.57 -7.80 -43.08
C SER A 251 4.68 -7.59 -44.58
#